data_AF-A0A6A3V891-F1
#
_entry.id   AF-A0A6A3V891-F1
#
_cell.length_a   1.000
_cell.length_b   1.000
_cell.length_c   1.000
_cell.angle_alpha   90.00
_cell.angle_beta   90.00
_cell.angle_gamma   90.00
#
_symmetry.space_group_name_H-M   'P 1'
#
loop_
_entity.id
_entity.type
_entity.pdbx_description
1 polymer ?
#
loop_
_entity_poly.entity_id
_entity_poly.type
_entity_poly.pdbx_seq_one_letter_code
_entity_poly.pdbx_strand_id
1 'polypeptide(L)'
;MTTTSAKKAEVILGSDNYFHWEFAMRMTLARKGLLAHVQVVKDPAEITEAWLLNDMKALGLIAQGVAVEHHIKIRSATSAIMAWNTLRDFYNRTTMHNWVTTTRRLHEFEMDDSVTMAKHLDNFDELIVGLQTLGEPLDEARQHVILLSSLSPEYELICSIVENSKDFTLIEVKEKLLKEYERLDKK
;
A
#
# COMPACT_ATOMS: atom_id res chain seq x y z
N MET A 1 11.30 -20.42 37.31
CA MET A 1 11.65 -19.82 36.02
C MET A 1 10.53 -20.09 35.03
N THR A 2 9.63 -19.14 34.84
CA THR A 2 8.56 -19.22 33.84
C THR A 2 9.09 -18.65 32.54
N THR A 3 9.41 -19.52 31.58
CA THR A 3 9.69 -19.10 30.20
C THR A 3 8.38 -18.70 29.55
N THR A 4 8.11 -17.40 29.53
CA THR A 4 7.10 -16.82 28.65
C THR A 4 7.53 -17.11 27.21
N SER A 5 6.91 -18.10 26.58
CA SER A 5 7.01 -18.31 25.14
C SER A 5 6.39 -17.08 24.48
N ALA A 6 7.24 -16.18 24.00
CA ALA A 6 6.80 -15.09 23.14
C ALA A 6 6.20 -15.72 21.88
N LYS A 7 4.86 -15.78 21.79
CA LYS A 7 4.16 -16.09 20.55
C LYS A 7 4.65 -15.10 19.50
N LYS A 8 5.45 -15.58 18.56
CA LYS A 8 5.93 -14.79 17.44
C LYS A 8 4.68 -14.37 16.64
N ALA A 9 4.44 -13.08 16.51
CA ALA A 9 3.33 -12.58 15.69
C ALA A 9 3.55 -13.07 14.25
N GLU A 10 2.68 -13.96 13.78
CA GLU A 10 2.66 -14.36 12.38
C GLU A 10 2.08 -13.18 11.58
N VAL A 11 2.80 -12.76 10.53
CA VAL A 11 2.31 -11.72 9.62
C VAL A 11 1.19 -12.34 8.80
N ILE A 12 -0.03 -11.83 8.95
CA ILE A 12 -1.21 -12.26 8.20
C ILE A 12 -1.40 -11.34 6.98
N LEU A 13 -1.62 -11.92 5.80
CA LEU A 13 -1.86 -11.19 4.56
C LEU A 13 -3.20 -10.45 4.62
N GLY A 14 -3.12 -9.13 4.61
CA GLY A 14 -4.23 -8.20 4.41
C GLY A 14 -4.21 -7.59 3.01
N SER A 15 -4.77 -6.39 2.89
CA SER A 15 -4.90 -5.70 1.58
C SER A 15 -3.66 -4.88 1.18
N ASP A 16 -2.86 -4.45 2.15
CA ASP A 16 -1.80 -3.43 2.01
C ASP A 16 -0.40 -3.94 2.39
N ASN A 17 -0.28 -5.16 2.90
CA ASN A 17 0.96 -5.68 3.46
C ASN A 17 1.58 -6.83 2.65
N TYR A 18 1.18 -7.00 1.38
CA TYR A 18 1.57 -8.17 0.57
C TYR A 18 3.08 -8.43 0.55
N PHE A 19 3.93 -7.42 0.32
CA PHE A 19 5.39 -7.64 0.27
C PHE A 19 5.99 -8.07 1.61
N HIS A 20 5.48 -7.50 2.72
CA HIS A 20 5.90 -7.89 4.07
C HIS A 20 5.48 -9.33 4.37
N TRP A 21 4.24 -9.67 4.02
CA TRP A 21 3.72 -11.03 4.14
C TRP A 21 4.51 -12.01 3.27
N GLU A 22 4.77 -11.68 2.00
CA GLU A 22 5.49 -12.52 1.05
C GLU A 22 6.87 -12.88 1.61
N PHE A 23 7.60 -11.87 2.10
CA PHE A 23 8.90 -12.07 2.72
C PHE A 23 8.79 -12.96 3.97
N ALA A 24 7.87 -12.65 4.89
CA ALA A 24 7.69 -13.41 6.12
C ALA A 24 7.28 -14.88 5.85
N MET A 25 6.42 -15.13 4.86
CA MET A 25 5.97 -16.45 4.47
C MET A 25 7.10 -17.24 3.82
N ARG A 26 7.91 -16.63 2.94
CA ARG A 26 9.12 -17.26 2.38
C ARG A 26 10.09 -17.69 3.49
N MET A 27 10.32 -16.84 4.49
CA MET A 27 11.18 -17.18 5.63
C MET A 27 10.58 -18.30 6.49
N THR A 28 9.25 -18.36 6.60
CA THR A 28 8.54 -19.42 7.33
C THR A 28 8.65 -20.77 6.61
N LEU A 29 8.42 -20.79 5.30
CA LEU A 29 8.59 -21.97 4.46
C LEU A 29 10.05 -22.44 4.44
N ALA A 30 11.02 -21.53 4.33
CA ALA A 30 12.44 -21.85 4.37
C ALA A 30 12.84 -22.52 5.69
N ARG A 31 12.42 -21.96 6.83
CA ARG A 31 12.69 -22.55 8.16
C ARG A 31 12.11 -23.96 8.30
N LYS A 32 11.03 -24.28 7.58
CA LYS A 32 10.39 -25.59 7.59
C LYS A 32 10.88 -26.53 6.47
N GLY A 33 11.84 -26.11 5.66
CA GLY A 33 12.36 -26.89 4.53
C GLY A 33 11.37 -27.00 3.36
N LEU A 34 10.40 -26.10 3.26
CA LEU A 34 9.30 -26.15 2.30
C LEU A 34 9.40 -25.10 1.18
N LEU A 35 10.46 -24.27 1.15
CA LEU A 35 10.57 -23.15 0.21
C LEU A 35 10.49 -23.58 -1.27
N ALA A 36 11.01 -24.75 -1.61
CA ALA A 36 10.99 -25.26 -2.99
C ALA A 36 9.56 -25.40 -3.55
N HIS A 37 8.56 -25.64 -2.69
CA HIS A 37 7.16 -25.81 -3.08
C HIS A 37 6.47 -24.53 -3.57
N VAL A 38 7.11 -23.37 -3.41
CA VAL A 38 6.63 -22.08 -3.95
C VAL A 38 7.57 -21.46 -4.98
N GLN A 39 8.65 -22.16 -5.34
CA GLN A 39 9.65 -21.68 -6.31
C GLN A 39 9.74 -22.55 -7.56
N VAL A 40 9.51 -23.86 -7.42
CA VAL A 40 9.72 -24.83 -8.49
C VAL A 40 8.40 -25.51 -8.83
N VAL A 41 8.05 -25.49 -10.11
CA VAL A 41 7.02 -26.38 -10.66
C VAL A 41 7.71 -27.70 -10.99
N LYS A 42 7.38 -28.75 -10.23
CA LYS A 42 7.94 -30.09 -10.48
C LYS A 42 7.32 -30.73 -11.72
N ASP A 43 8.13 -31.48 -12.46
CA ASP A 43 7.63 -32.38 -13.50
C ASP A 43 6.71 -33.44 -12.87
N PRO A 44 5.49 -33.67 -13.41
CA PRO A 44 4.58 -34.72 -12.95
C PRO A 44 5.25 -36.10 -12.79
N ALA A 45 6.22 -36.44 -13.63
CA ALA A 45 6.94 -37.73 -13.57
C ALA A 45 7.86 -37.85 -12.34
N GLU A 46 8.24 -36.73 -11.71
CA GLU A 46 9.15 -36.67 -10.56
C GLU A 46 8.43 -36.41 -9.23
N ILE A 47 7.09 -36.38 -9.25
CA ILE A 47 6.28 -36.17 -8.05
C ILE A 47 6.25 -37.46 -7.23
N THR A 48 6.79 -37.37 -6.01
CA THR A 48 6.74 -38.45 -5.02
C THR A 48 5.64 -38.20 -4.00
N GLU A 49 5.18 -39.24 -3.30
CA GLU A 49 4.23 -39.07 -2.19
C GLU A 49 4.76 -38.12 -1.10
N ALA A 50 6.06 -38.19 -0.80
CA ALA A 50 6.72 -37.30 0.14
C ALA A 50 6.64 -35.83 -0.33
N TRP A 51 6.76 -35.59 -1.64
CA TRP A 51 6.57 -34.25 -2.21
C TRP A 51 5.15 -33.78 -2.01
N LEU A 52 4.14 -34.59 -2.37
CA LEU A 52 2.72 -34.24 -2.21
C LEU A 52 2.37 -33.91 -0.76
N LEU A 53 2.86 -34.70 0.19
CA LEU A 53 2.64 -34.45 1.61
C LEU A 53 3.24 -33.12 2.07
N ASN A 54 4.46 -32.79 1.64
CA ASN A 54 5.12 -31.54 1.98
C ASN A 54 4.50 -30.33 1.25
N ASP A 55 3.99 -30.55 0.03
CA ASP A 55 3.26 -29.53 -0.71
C ASP A 55 1.96 -29.16 0.00
N MET A 56 1.19 -30.14 0.49
CA MET A 56 -0.01 -29.90 1.29
C MET A 56 0.30 -29.16 2.61
N LYS A 57 1.45 -29.46 3.26
CA LYS A 57 1.90 -28.69 4.43
C LYS A 57 2.22 -27.25 4.07
N ALA A 58 2.92 -27.01 2.96
CA ALA A 58 3.23 -25.67 2.48
C ALA A 58 1.96 -24.89 2.15
N LEU A 59 1.01 -25.51 1.46
CA LEU A 59 -0.31 -24.94 1.18
C LEU A 59 -1.06 -24.57 2.47
N GLY A 60 -1.06 -25.47 3.46
CA GLY A 60 -1.69 -25.21 4.76
C GLY A 60 -1.08 -24.02 5.50
N LEU A 61 0.24 -23.83 5.42
CA LEU A 61 0.92 -22.67 6.01
C LEU A 61 0.58 -21.37 5.28
N ILE A 62 0.55 -21.40 3.94
CA ILE A 62 0.14 -20.24 3.14
C ILE A 62 -1.29 -19.84 3.53
N ALA A 63 -2.22 -20.80 3.57
CA ALA A 63 -3.61 -20.54 3.94
C ALA A 63 -3.73 -19.96 5.36
N GLN A 64 -3.00 -20.49 6.35
CA GLN A 64 -2.99 -19.94 7.71
C GLN A 64 -2.44 -18.51 7.79
N GLY A 65 -1.53 -18.17 6.88
CA GLY A 65 -0.97 -16.83 6.79
C GLY A 65 -1.86 -15.83 6.06
N VAL A 66 -3.07 -16.19 5.61
CA VAL A 66 -3.94 -15.30 4.83
C VAL A 66 -5.16 -14.90 5.68
N ALA A 67 -5.55 -13.63 5.67
CA ALA A 67 -6.77 -13.22 6.38
C ALA A 67 -8.00 -13.87 5.74
N VAL A 68 -9.02 -14.15 6.56
CA VAL A 68 -10.18 -14.94 6.16
C VAL A 68 -10.91 -14.34 4.95
N GLU A 69 -11.00 -13.01 4.84
CA GLU A 69 -11.61 -12.35 3.68
C GLU A 69 -10.88 -12.62 2.35
N HIS A 70 -9.60 -13.00 2.39
CA HIS A 70 -8.79 -13.27 1.22
C HIS A 70 -8.73 -14.78 0.88
N HIS A 71 -9.23 -15.68 1.74
CA HIS A 71 -9.25 -17.13 1.48
C HIS A 71 -9.97 -17.51 0.17
N ILE A 72 -11.01 -16.76 -0.22
CA ILE A 72 -11.73 -17.02 -1.46
C ILE A 72 -10.82 -17.02 -2.69
N LYS A 73 -9.71 -16.27 -2.64
CA LYS A 73 -8.72 -16.16 -3.73
C LYS A 73 -7.94 -17.46 -3.95
N ILE A 74 -7.71 -18.24 -2.89
CA ILE A 74 -6.94 -19.49 -2.94
C ILE A 74 -7.79 -20.74 -2.67
N ARG A 75 -9.12 -20.59 -2.59
CA ARG A 75 -10.04 -21.69 -2.25
C ARG A 75 -9.93 -22.89 -3.19
N SER A 76 -9.67 -22.65 -4.47
CA SER A 76 -9.51 -23.70 -5.48
C SER A 76 -8.06 -24.18 -5.65
N ALA A 77 -7.11 -23.64 -4.88
CA ALA A 77 -5.72 -24.02 -5.00
C ALA A 77 -5.50 -25.45 -4.48
N THR A 78 -4.95 -26.31 -5.33
CA THR A 78 -4.64 -27.71 -5.00
C THR A 78 -3.17 -27.95 -4.68
N SER A 79 -2.33 -26.93 -4.81
CA SER A 79 -0.91 -26.98 -4.49
C SER A 79 -0.40 -25.66 -3.91
N ALA A 80 0.71 -25.72 -3.20
CA ALA A 80 1.33 -24.54 -2.59
C ALA A 80 1.73 -23.50 -3.65
N ILE A 81 2.33 -23.94 -4.76
CA ILE A 81 2.73 -23.06 -5.87
C ILE A 81 1.53 -22.37 -6.52
N MET A 82 0.39 -23.06 -6.62
CA MET A 82 -0.84 -22.48 -7.18
C MET A 82 -1.35 -21.36 -6.28
N ALA A 83 -1.51 -21.62 -4.98
CA ALA A 83 -1.94 -20.61 -4.02
C ALA A 83 -0.97 -19.40 -4.01
N TRP A 84 0.34 -19.68 -4.01
CA TRP A 84 1.39 -18.67 -4.03
C TRP A 84 1.28 -17.75 -5.24
N ASN A 85 1.21 -18.32 -6.45
CA ASN A 85 1.10 -17.55 -7.69
C ASN A 85 -0.23 -16.79 -7.77
N THR A 86 -1.35 -17.38 -7.34
CA THR A 86 -2.63 -16.67 -7.34
C THR A 86 -2.62 -15.44 -6.44
N LEU A 87 -2.04 -15.55 -5.23
CA LEU A 87 -1.87 -14.41 -4.34
C LEU A 87 -0.91 -13.38 -4.96
N ARG A 88 0.27 -13.81 -5.40
CA ARG A 88 1.25 -12.93 -6.04
C ARG A 88 0.65 -12.16 -7.21
N ASP A 89 -0.02 -12.84 -8.13
CA ASP A 89 -0.54 -12.21 -9.34
C ASP A 89 -1.69 -11.26 -9.00
N PHE A 90 -2.56 -11.62 -8.05
CA PHE A 90 -3.64 -10.73 -7.58
C PHE A 90 -3.07 -9.47 -6.95
N TYR A 91 -2.17 -9.61 -5.97
CA TYR A 91 -1.65 -8.48 -5.22
C TYR A 91 -0.66 -7.66 -6.05
N ASN A 92 0.22 -8.27 -6.85
CA ASN A 92 1.08 -7.49 -7.76
C ASN A 92 0.26 -6.73 -8.80
N ARG A 93 -0.79 -7.32 -9.39
CA ARG A 93 -1.64 -6.60 -10.35
C ARG A 93 -2.40 -5.46 -9.67
N THR A 94 -2.95 -5.71 -8.49
CA THR A 94 -3.67 -4.68 -7.73
C THR A 94 -2.73 -3.58 -7.27
N THR A 95 -1.55 -3.92 -6.74
CA THR A 95 -0.52 -2.97 -6.35
C THR A 95 0.00 -2.17 -7.54
N MET A 96 0.27 -2.77 -8.70
CA MET A 96 0.72 -2.03 -9.88
C MET A 96 -0.37 -1.14 -10.48
N HIS A 97 -1.61 -1.62 -10.52
CA HIS A 97 -2.73 -0.78 -10.94
C HIS A 97 -2.94 0.40 -9.99
N ASN A 98 -2.87 0.15 -8.68
CA ASN A 98 -2.98 1.20 -7.67
C ASN A 98 -1.79 2.16 -7.74
N TRP A 99 -0.58 1.66 -7.98
CA TRP A 99 0.62 2.47 -8.13
C TRP A 99 0.51 3.39 -9.33
N VAL A 100 0.20 2.85 -10.51
CA VAL A 100 -0.04 3.65 -11.72
C VAL A 100 -1.16 4.67 -11.52
N THR A 101 -2.28 4.25 -10.91
CA THR A 101 -3.42 5.15 -10.65
C THR A 101 -3.04 6.28 -9.69
N THR A 102 -2.36 5.99 -8.58
CA THR A 102 -1.94 6.97 -7.59
C THR A 102 -0.86 7.90 -8.14
N THR A 103 0.15 7.37 -8.85
CA THR A 103 1.19 8.18 -9.50
C THR A 103 0.59 9.09 -10.58
N ARG A 104 -0.39 8.59 -11.34
CA ARG A 104 -1.11 9.42 -12.31
C ARG A 104 -1.89 10.54 -11.63
N ARG A 105 -2.65 10.23 -10.56
CA ARG A 105 -3.35 11.22 -9.74
C ARG A 105 -2.39 12.26 -9.17
N LEU A 106 -1.17 11.86 -8.76
CA LEU A 106 -0.14 12.78 -8.27
C LEU A 106 0.33 13.74 -9.37
N HIS A 107 0.59 13.26 -10.58
CA HIS A 107 1.05 14.10 -11.69
C HIS A 107 -0.05 15.02 -12.24
N GLU A 108 -1.30 14.58 -12.17
CA GLU A 108 -2.48 15.33 -12.60
C GLU A 108 -3.12 16.11 -11.43
N PHE A 109 -2.45 16.20 -10.26
CA PHE A 109 -3.00 16.83 -9.07
C PHE A 109 -3.01 18.36 -9.22
N GLU A 110 -4.17 18.89 -9.59
CA GLU A 110 -4.42 20.32 -9.75
C GLU A 110 -5.80 20.65 -9.17
N MET A 111 -5.96 21.88 -8.68
CA MET A 111 -7.22 22.39 -8.15
C MET A 111 -8.19 22.60 -9.30
N ASP A 112 -9.38 22.00 -9.17
CA ASP A 112 -10.48 22.18 -10.11
C ASP A 112 -11.31 23.39 -9.69
N ASP A 113 -11.52 24.34 -10.59
CA ASP A 113 -12.31 25.56 -10.32
C ASP A 113 -13.76 25.27 -9.86
N SER A 114 -14.26 24.04 -10.09
CA SER A 114 -15.59 23.59 -9.65
C SER A 114 -15.64 23.05 -8.22
N VAL A 115 -14.50 22.87 -7.53
CA VAL A 115 -14.45 22.32 -6.17
C VAL A 115 -14.02 23.37 -5.14
N THR A 116 -14.57 23.26 -3.93
CA THR A 116 -14.16 24.09 -2.80
C THR A 116 -12.74 23.77 -2.35
N MET A 117 -12.03 24.74 -1.76
CA MET A 117 -10.71 24.50 -1.15
C MET A 117 -10.72 23.34 -0.15
N ALA A 118 -11.75 23.22 0.69
CA ALA A 118 -11.86 22.10 1.64
C ALA A 118 -11.84 20.74 0.94
N LYS A 119 -12.62 20.60 -0.15
CA LYS A 119 -12.64 19.36 -0.93
C LYS A 119 -11.30 19.08 -1.63
N HIS A 120 -10.60 20.12 -2.10
CA HIS A 120 -9.25 19.98 -2.65
C HIS A 120 -8.25 19.46 -1.61
N LEU A 121 -8.31 19.98 -0.38
CA LEU A 121 -7.47 19.52 0.73
C LEU A 121 -7.78 18.08 1.15
N ASP A 122 -9.05 17.67 1.14
CA ASP A 122 -9.43 16.27 1.38
C ASP A 122 -8.84 15.34 0.30
N ASN A 123 -8.95 15.74 -0.97
CA ASN A 123 -8.40 14.97 -2.09
C ASN A 123 -6.86 14.87 -2.01
N PHE A 124 -6.20 15.93 -1.53
CA PHE A 124 -4.76 15.93 -1.24
C PHE A 124 -4.42 14.92 -0.15
N ASP A 125 -5.15 14.91 0.98
CA ASP A 125 -4.90 13.97 2.08
C ASP A 125 -5.11 12.51 1.65
N GLU A 126 -6.16 12.24 0.87
CA GLU A 126 -6.37 10.92 0.27
C GLU A 126 -5.20 10.49 -0.63
N LEU A 127 -4.61 11.41 -1.40
CA LEU A 127 -3.46 11.14 -2.25
C LEU A 127 -2.21 10.79 -1.42
N ILE A 128 -1.93 11.55 -0.35
CA ILE A 128 -0.80 11.29 0.56
C ILE A 128 -0.95 9.92 1.24
N VAL A 129 -2.13 9.60 1.76
CA VAL A 129 -2.43 8.29 2.36
C VAL A 129 -2.28 7.17 1.31
N GLY A 130 -2.71 7.40 0.07
CA GLY A 130 -2.56 6.46 -1.04
C GLY A 130 -1.09 6.12 -1.32
N LEU A 131 -0.22 7.14 -1.40
CA LEU A 131 1.22 6.96 -1.61
C LEU A 131 1.90 6.24 -0.43
N GLN A 132 1.53 6.61 0.80
CA GLN A 132 2.04 5.94 2.00
C GLN A 132 1.67 4.45 2.05
N THR A 133 0.44 4.11 1.65
CA THR A 133 -0.05 2.72 1.59
C THR A 133 0.71 1.90 0.54
N LEU A 134 1.22 2.54 -0.51
CA LEU A 134 2.06 1.92 -1.53
C LEU A 134 3.55 1.82 -1.13
N GLY A 135 3.91 2.30 0.06
CA GLY A 135 5.29 2.29 0.55
C GLY A 135 6.13 3.48 0.07
N GLU A 136 5.49 4.53 -0.44
CA GLU A 136 6.15 5.77 -0.89
C GLU A 136 5.70 6.97 -0.04
N PRO A 137 6.01 7.01 1.27
CA PRO A 137 5.67 8.15 2.09
C PRO A 137 6.41 9.40 1.60
N LEU A 138 5.69 10.51 1.53
CA LEU A 138 6.27 11.82 1.21
C LEU A 138 6.64 12.56 2.50
N ASP A 139 7.85 13.12 2.54
CA ASP A 139 8.22 14.06 3.59
C ASP A 139 7.37 15.34 3.53
N GLU A 140 7.30 16.07 4.64
CA GLU A 140 6.44 17.26 4.76
C GLU A 140 6.81 18.35 3.74
N ALA A 141 8.10 18.50 3.43
CA ALA A 141 8.57 19.46 2.43
C ALA A 141 8.03 19.15 1.02
N ARG A 142 8.06 17.88 0.60
CA ARG A 142 7.46 17.45 -0.66
C ARG A 142 5.94 17.62 -0.66
N GLN A 143 5.30 17.35 0.48
CA GLN A 143 3.86 17.58 0.64
C GLN A 143 3.51 19.06 0.44
N HIS A 144 4.28 19.99 1.00
CA HIS A 144 4.10 21.43 0.73
C HIS A 144 4.24 21.77 -0.74
N VAL A 145 5.31 21.30 -1.38
CA VAL A 145 5.57 21.59 -2.80
C VAL A 145 4.42 21.11 -3.68
N ILE A 146 3.91 19.90 -3.45
CA ILE A 146 2.78 19.34 -4.22
C ILE A 146 1.50 20.15 -3.97
N LEU A 147 1.22 20.52 -2.72
CA LEU A 147 0.03 21.29 -2.39
C LEU A 147 0.05 22.67 -3.05
N LEU A 148 1.10 23.46 -2.83
CA LEU A 148 1.24 24.81 -3.43
C LEU A 148 1.31 24.73 -4.96
N SER A 149 2.04 23.73 -5.43
CA SER A 149 1.97 23.03 -6.71
C SER A 149 0.67 23.10 -7.50
N SER A 150 -0.39 22.72 -6.80
CA SER A 150 -1.66 22.33 -7.39
C SER A 150 -2.67 23.47 -7.43
N LEU A 151 -2.41 24.60 -6.78
CA LEU A 151 -3.42 25.63 -6.57
C LEU A 151 -3.63 26.46 -7.84
N SER A 152 -4.88 26.85 -8.08
CA SER A 152 -5.22 27.76 -9.19
C SER A 152 -4.47 29.11 -9.06
N PRO A 153 -4.21 29.82 -10.17
CA PRO A 153 -3.44 31.08 -10.16
C PRO A 153 -3.98 32.16 -9.21
N GLU A 154 -5.26 32.13 -8.87
CA GLU A 154 -5.86 33.05 -7.89
C GLU A 154 -5.26 32.96 -6.48
N TYR A 155 -4.58 31.86 -6.14
CA TYR A 155 -3.88 31.66 -4.87
C TYR A 155 -2.38 32.01 -4.91
N GLU A 156 -1.86 32.55 -6.02
CA GLU A 156 -0.41 32.83 -6.19
C GLU A 156 0.18 33.73 -5.09
N LEU A 157 -0.63 34.68 -4.58
CA LEU A 157 -0.23 35.55 -3.47
C LEU A 157 0.03 34.76 -2.19
N ILE A 158 -0.85 33.82 -1.84
CA ILE A 158 -0.69 33.04 -0.61
C ILE A 158 0.44 32.01 -0.76
N CYS A 159 0.62 31.43 -1.95
CA CYS A 159 1.79 30.60 -2.27
C CYS A 159 3.10 31.36 -2.02
N SER A 160 3.21 32.58 -2.57
CA SER A 160 4.39 33.44 -2.38
C SER A 160 4.66 33.75 -0.90
N ILE A 161 3.62 33.99 -0.10
CA ILE A 161 3.77 34.25 1.34
C ILE A 161 4.31 33.01 2.06
N VAL A 162 3.78 31.83 1.74
CA VAL A 162 4.21 30.57 2.34
C VAL A 162 5.65 30.25 1.95
N GLU A 163 6.02 30.39 0.68
CA GLU A 163 7.36 30.13 0.16
C GLU A 163 8.45 31.03 0.78
N ASN A 164 8.11 32.31 1.05
CA ASN A 164 9.06 33.28 1.60
C ASN A 164 9.13 33.27 3.14
N SER A 165 8.22 32.55 3.80
CA SER A 165 8.24 32.35 5.24
C SER A 165 8.99 31.08 5.59
N LYS A 166 9.78 31.09 6.68
CA LYS A 166 10.73 29.99 6.91
C LYS A 166 10.18 28.74 7.59
N ASP A 167 8.99 28.75 8.18
CA ASP A 167 8.48 27.57 8.90
C ASP A 167 6.94 27.61 9.00
N PHE A 168 6.22 27.18 7.96
CA PHE A 168 4.83 26.78 8.13
C PHE A 168 4.74 25.27 8.15
N THR A 169 4.05 24.73 9.15
CA THR A 169 3.59 23.34 9.14
C THR A 169 2.53 23.15 8.05
N LEU A 170 2.36 21.92 7.57
CA LEU A 170 1.32 21.62 6.57
C LEU A 170 -0.09 22.01 7.06
N ILE A 171 -0.35 21.90 8.36
CA ILE A 171 -1.62 22.31 8.97
C ILE A 171 -1.82 23.82 8.84
N GLU A 172 -0.81 24.62 9.18
CA GLU A 172 -0.89 26.09 9.06
C GLU A 172 -1.09 26.56 7.62
N VAL A 173 -0.47 25.88 6.65
CA VAL A 173 -0.69 26.14 5.22
C VAL A 173 -2.15 25.87 4.85
N LYS A 174 -2.71 24.70 5.22
CA LYS A 174 -4.11 24.35 4.96
C LYS A 174 -5.08 25.36 5.57
N GLU A 175 -4.86 25.78 6.81
CA GLU A 175 -5.70 26.80 7.46
C GLU A 175 -5.66 28.15 6.75
N LYS A 176 -4.49 28.56 6.25
CA LYS A 176 -4.34 29.81 5.48
C LYS A 176 -5.07 29.72 4.15
N LEU A 177 -4.98 28.59 3.46
CA LEU A 177 -5.68 28.37 2.19
C LEU A 177 -7.21 28.42 2.36
N LEU A 178 -7.74 27.84 3.44
CA LEU A 178 -9.17 27.92 3.75
C LEU A 178 -9.61 29.36 4.03
N LYS A 179 -8.84 30.12 4.81
CA LYS A 179 -9.12 31.53 5.09
C LYS A 179 -9.06 32.39 3.81
N GLU A 180 -8.13 32.10 2.91
CA GLU A 180 -7.99 32.80 1.64
C GLU A 180 -9.17 32.50 0.70
N TYR A 181 -9.61 31.23 0.63
CA TYR A 181 -10.81 30.83 -0.11
C TYR A 181 -12.04 31.61 0.35
N GLU A 182 -12.29 31.69 1.66
CA GLU A 182 -13.40 32.48 2.21
C GLU A 182 -13.31 33.98 1.90
N ARG A 183 -12.09 34.51 1.71
CA ARG A 183 -11.86 35.91 1.35
C ARG A 183 -12.18 36.17 -0.12
N LEU A 184 -11.86 35.22 -0.98
CA LEU A 184 -12.11 35.28 -2.43
C LEU A 184 -13.59 35.03 -2.76
N ASP A 185 -14.26 34.10 -2.08
CA ASP A 185 -15.67 33.77 -2.30
C ASP A 185 -16.64 34.89 -1.85
N LYS A 186 -16.19 35.78 -0.96
CA LYS A 186 -16.95 36.95 -0.48
C LYS A 186 -16.81 38.19 -1.38
N LYS A 187 -16.09 38.11 -2.49
CA LYS A 187 -15.90 39.19 -3.47
C LYS A 187 -16.86 39.07 -4.64
#